data_AF-A0A381Y976-F1
#
_entry.id   AF-A0A381Y976-F1
#
_cell.length_a   1.000
_cell.length_b   1.000
_cell.length_c   1.000
_cell.angle_alpha   90.00
_cell.angle_beta   90.00
_cell.angle_gamma   90.00
#
_symmetry.space_group_name_H-M   'P 1'
#
loop_
_entity.id
_entity.type
_entity.pdbx_description
1 polymer ?
#
loop_
_entity_poly.entity_id
_entity_poly.type
_entity_poly.pdbx_seq_one_letter_code
_entity_poly.pdbx_strand_id
1 'polypeptide(L)'
;MQANFWDRNQLKLAPVFFLTPAMLFFAVYVLHPIFSSLLISFFEWDGVGEMMWVGIGNYVEMWDDDRVHTAIINNILWLGIFLLAPPLSLALGLFLNQNILEIKFAKSLFFFPFVVSPVVVGLIFSWFYNPKYGL
;
A
#
# COMPACT_ATOMS: atom_id res chain seq x y z
N MET A 1 10.72 1.28 52.36
CA MET A 1 10.23 0.40 51.28
C MET A 1 11.33 0.25 50.25
N GLN A 2 11.93 -0.93 50.11
CA GLN A 2 12.92 -1.20 49.07
C GLN A 2 12.17 -1.33 47.74
N ALA A 3 12.46 -0.46 46.77
CA ALA A 3 11.84 -0.52 45.44
C ALA A 3 12.16 -1.87 44.79
N ASN A 4 11.12 -2.56 44.32
CA ASN A 4 11.23 -3.90 43.77
C ASN A 4 12.01 -3.84 42.43
N PHE A 5 12.65 -4.95 42.02
CA PHE A 5 13.42 -5.00 40.77
C PHE A 5 12.62 -4.51 39.55
N TRP A 6 11.32 -4.82 39.54
CA TRP A 6 10.36 -4.39 38.52
C TRP A 6 10.14 -2.87 38.53
N ASP A 7 10.00 -2.23 39.69
CA ASP A 7 9.78 -0.78 39.79
C ASP A 7 10.96 0.04 39.24
N ARG A 8 12.18 -0.52 39.36
CA ARG A 8 13.41 0.10 38.86
C ARG A 8 13.62 -0.10 37.35
N ASN A 9 13.12 -1.20 36.78
CA ASN A 9 13.38 -1.59 35.38
C ASN A 9 12.15 -1.57 34.47
N GLN A 10 10.96 -1.27 35.00
CA GLN A 10 9.68 -1.23 34.26
C GLN A 10 9.74 -0.36 33.00
N LEU A 11 10.38 0.81 33.07
CA LEU A 11 10.47 1.74 31.94
C LEU A 11 11.33 1.20 30.79
N LYS A 12 12.20 0.22 31.05
CA LYS A 12 13.05 -0.42 30.04
C LYS A 12 12.48 -1.75 29.56
N LEU A 13 11.93 -2.55 30.48
CA LEU A 13 11.45 -3.90 30.18
C LEU A 13 10.03 -3.90 29.59
N ALA A 14 9.14 -3.02 30.05
CA ALA A 14 7.76 -2.99 29.57
C ALA A 14 7.68 -2.72 28.05
N PRO A 15 8.37 -1.71 27.48
CA PRO A 15 8.34 -1.49 26.03
C PRO A 15 8.88 -2.69 25.26
N VAL A 16 9.93 -3.35 25.74
CA VAL A 16 10.49 -4.54 25.08
C VAL A 16 9.44 -5.66 25.06
N PHE A 17 8.80 -5.99 26.17
CA PHE A 17 7.78 -7.04 26.19
C PHE A 17 6.55 -6.72 25.34
N PHE A 18 6.10 -5.47 25.31
CA PHE A 18 4.94 -5.07 24.49
C PHE A 18 5.27 -4.96 23.00
N LEU A 19 6.49 -4.55 22.64
CA LEU A 19 6.92 -4.45 21.25
C LEU A 19 7.36 -5.81 20.67
N THR A 20 7.91 -6.71 21.49
CA THR A 20 8.47 -7.99 21.02
C THR A 20 7.50 -8.79 20.14
N PRO A 21 6.22 -9.00 20.52
CA PRO A 21 5.28 -9.72 19.67
C PRO A 21 5.04 -9.01 18.33
N ALA A 22 4.81 -7.70 18.35
CA ALA A 22 4.61 -6.91 17.13
C ALA A 22 5.84 -6.94 16.21
N MET A 23 7.04 -6.83 16.78
CA MET A 23 8.30 -6.94 16.04
C MET A 23 8.51 -8.33 15.46
N LEU A 24 8.13 -9.39 16.19
CA LEU A 24 8.21 -10.76 15.70
C LEU A 24 7.28 -10.96 14.49
N PHE A 25 6.03 -10.51 14.59
CA PHE A 25 5.08 -10.54 13.47
C PHE A 25 5.62 -9.72 12.29
N PHE A 26 6.12 -8.52 12.52
CA PHE A 26 6.72 -7.69 11.46
C PHE A 26 7.92 -8.39 10.79
N ALA A 27 8.81 -9.01 11.57
CA ALA A 27 9.96 -9.72 11.03
C ALA A 27 9.54 -10.92 10.17
N VAL A 28 8.58 -11.72 10.63
CA VAL A 28 8.14 -12.94 9.93
C VAL A 28 7.27 -12.63 8.71
N TYR A 29 6.38 -11.65 8.81
CA TYR A 29 5.39 -11.40 7.75
C TYR A 29 5.75 -10.23 6.83
N VAL A 30 6.73 -9.40 7.18
CA VAL A 30 7.19 -8.29 6.33
C VAL A 30 8.64 -8.49 5.93
N LEU A 31 9.56 -8.61 6.88
CA LEU A 31 11.00 -8.67 6.54
C LEU A 31 11.37 -9.96 5.81
N HIS A 32 10.93 -11.12 6.32
CA HIS A 32 11.21 -12.41 5.70
C HIS A 32 10.78 -12.48 4.22
N PRO A 33 9.53 -12.15 3.83
CA PRO A 33 9.16 -12.17 2.41
C PRO A 33 9.91 -11.13 1.56
N ILE A 34 10.29 -9.97 2.12
CA ILE A 34 11.13 -8.99 1.40
C ILE A 34 12.48 -9.63 1.06
N PHE A 35 13.19 -10.16 2.06
CA PHE A 35 14.50 -10.79 1.83
C PHE A 35 14.39 -12.03 0.95
N SER A 36 13.36 -12.85 1.14
CA SER A 36 13.10 -14.01 0.28
C SER A 36 12.88 -13.60 -1.18
N SER A 37 12.08 -12.56 -1.43
CA SER A 37 11.82 -12.07 -2.79
C SER A 37 13.07 -11.49 -3.43
N LEU A 38 13.88 -10.77 -2.65
CA LEU A 38 15.18 -10.25 -3.10
C LEU A 38 16.17 -11.38 -3.40
N LEU A 39 16.16 -12.48 -2.64
CA LEU A 39 17.00 -13.63 -2.95
C LEU A 39 16.53 -14.31 -4.23
N ILE A 40 15.22 -14.57 -4.34
CA ILE A 40 14.61 -15.21 -5.51
C ILE A 40 14.83 -14.41 -6.79
N SER A 41 14.90 -13.07 -6.73
CA SER A 41 15.14 -12.26 -7.94
C SER A 41 16.50 -12.49 -8.60
N PHE A 42 17.45 -13.14 -7.93
CA PHE A 42 18.72 -13.58 -8.52
C PHE A 42 18.67 -14.99 -9.12
N PHE A 43 17.52 -15.66 -9.02
CA PHE A 43 17.28 -16.98 -9.59
C PHE A 43 16.26 -16.88 -10.73
N GLU A 44 16.41 -17.74 -11.72
CA GLU A 44 15.37 -18.03 -12.70
C GLU A 44 14.48 -19.11 -12.09
N TRP A 45 13.24 -18.73 -11.79
CA TRP A 45 12.26 -19.61 -11.15
C TRP A 45 10.83 -19.16 -11.44
N ASP A 46 10.01 -20.08 -11.96
CA ASP A 46 8.60 -19.87 -12.28
C ASP A 46 7.66 -20.31 -11.13
N GLY A 47 8.22 -20.66 -9.98
CA GLY A 47 7.50 -21.17 -8.82
C GLY A 47 7.32 -22.70 -8.81
N VAL A 48 7.66 -23.40 -9.89
CA VAL A 48 7.50 -24.85 -10.02
C VAL A 48 8.74 -25.47 -10.67
N GLY A 49 9.55 -26.18 -9.90
CA GLY A 49 10.76 -26.84 -10.41
C GLY A 49 12.03 -26.32 -9.74
N GLU A 50 13.18 -26.59 -10.37
CA GLU A 50 14.49 -26.25 -9.82
C GLU A 50 14.78 -24.75 -9.97
N MET A 51 15.28 -24.14 -8.89
CA MET A 51 15.75 -22.75 -8.92
C MET A 51 17.15 -22.68 -9.52
N MET A 52 17.32 -21.98 -10.64
CA MET A 52 18.64 -21.78 -11.27
C MET A 52 19.22 -20.43 -10.90
N TRP A 53 20.45 -20.37 -10.38
CA TRP A 53 21.09 -19.09 -10.07
C TRP A 53 21.55 -18.40 -11.36
N VAL A 54 20.97 -17.23 -11.65
CA VAL A 54 21.29 -16.42 -12.84
C VAL A 54 21.95 -15.08 -12.48
N GLY A 55 22.18 -14.83 -11.19
CA GLY A 55 22.74 -13.56 -10.72
C GLY A 55 21.84 -12.40 -11.13
N ILE A 56 22.38 -11.40 -11.81
CA ILE A 56 21.60 -10.23 -12.26
C ILE A 56 20.89 -10.42 -13.61
N GLY A 57 20.87 -11.64 -14.17
CA GLY A 57 20.31 -11.93 -15.50
C GLY A 57 18.88 -11.40 -15.69
N ASN A 58 18.00 -11.63 -14.71
CA ASN A 58 16.62 -11.14 -14.72
C ASN A 58 16.54 -9.61 -14.86
N TYR A 59 17.44 -8.85 -14.22
CA TYR A 59 17.44 -7.39 -14.30
C TYR A 59 17.90 -6.87 -15.65
N VAL A 60 18.83 -7.57 -16.31
CA VAL A 60 19.27 -7.23 -17.67
C VAL A 60 18.14 -7.48 -18.66
N GLU A 61 17.47 -8.63 -18.56
CA GLU A 61 16.30 -8.95 -19.39
C GLU A 61 15.17 -7.91 -19.20
N MET A 62 14.85 -7.55 -17.96
CA MET A 62 13.86 -6.51 -17.66
C MET A 62 14.24 -5.13 -18.22
N TRP A 63 15.53 -4.84 -18.34
CA TRP A 63 15.99 -3.56 -18.86
C TRP A 63 15.77 -3.44 -20.37
N ASP A 64 15.78 -4.54 -21.10
CA ASP A 64 15.54 -4.56 -22.55
C ASP A 64 14.06 -4.80 -22.93
N ASP A 65 13.18 -5.02 -21.94
CA ASP A 65 11.74 -5.25 -22.16
C ASP A 65 10.93 -3.94 -22.24
N ASP A 66 10.41 -3.64 -23.44
CA ASP A 66 9.51 -2.51 -23.72
C ASP A 66 8.27 -2.47 -22.80
N ARG A 67 7.79 -3.63 -22.34
CA ARG A 67 6.63 -3.71 -21.44
C ARG A 67 6.97 -3.15 -20.06
N VAL A 68 8.20 -3.40 -19.58
CA VAL A 68 8.69 -2.86 -18.32
C VAL A 68 8.83 -1.34 -18.43
N HIS A 69 9.40 -0.82 -19.51
CA HIS A 69 9.49 0.62 -19.75
C HIS A 69 8.13 1.30 -19.78
N THR A 70 7.19 0.71 -20.52
CA THR A 70 5.81 1.21 -20.59
C THR A 70 5.15 1.20 -19.22
N ALA A 71 5.30 0.12 -18.45
CA ALA A 71 4.77 0.03 -17.09
C ALA A 71 5.37 1.09 -16.16
N ILE A 72 6.69 1.33 -16.22
CA ILE A 72 7.38 2.35 -15.43
C ILE A 72 6.84 3.75 -15.77
N ILE A 73 6.76 4.09 -17.06
CA ILE A 73 6.24 5.39 -17.51
C ILE A 73 4.80 5.59 -17.03
N ASN A 74 3.95 4.57 -17.20
CA ASN A 74 2.57 4.62 -16.72
C ASN A 74 2.50 4.85 -15.21
N ASN A 75 3.34 4.16 -14.41
CA ASN A 75 3.39 4.36 -12.97
C ASN A 75 3.86 5.77 -12.58
N ILE A 76 4.84 6.33 -13.28
CA ILE A 76 5.33 7.71 -13.05
C ILE A 76 4.25 8.73 -13.40
N LEU A 77 3.57 8.56 -14.53
CA LEU A 77 2.45 9.43 -14.93
C LEU A 77 1.32 9.36 -13.90
N TRP A 78 0.93 8.16 -13.49
CA TRP A 78 -0.07 7.96 -12.44
C TRP A 78 0.35 8.60 -11.13
N LEU A 79 1.59 8.43 -10.69
CA LEU A 79 2.15 9.07 -9.51
C LEU A 79 2.03 10.59 -9.62
N GLY A 80 2.47 11.18 -10.74
CA GLY A 80 2.40 12.62 -10.99
C GLY A 80 0.97 13.18 -10.89
N ILE A 81 -0.01 12.46 -11.44
CA ILE A 81 -1.43 12.83 -11.32
C ILE A 81 -1.91 12.69 -9.86
N PHE A 82 -1.53 11.61 -9.18
CA PHE A 82 -1.90 11.37 -7.78
C PHE A 82 -1.30 12.38 -6.80
N LEU A 83 -0.20 13.05 -7.13
CA LEU A 83 0.33 14.16 -6.33
C LEU A 83 -0.65 15.35 -6.21
N LEU A 84 -1.67 15.42 -7.07
CA LEU A 84 -2.75 16.40 -6.94
C LEU A 84 -3.75 16.01 -5.83
N ALA A 85 -3.80 14.75 -5.41
CA ALA A 85 -4.76 14.30 -4.41
C ALA A 85 -4.55 14.94 -3.02
N PRO A 86 -3.33 15.05 -2.45
CA PRO A 86 -3.11 15.76 -1.19
C PRO A 86 -3.59 17.22 -1.17
N PRO A 87 -3.22 18.10 -2.13
CA PRO A 87 -3.72 19.48 -2.11
C PRO A 87 -5.23 19.56 -2.37
N LEU A 88 -5.79 18.73 -3.26
CA LEU A 88 -7.24 18.71 -3.51
C LEU A 88 -8.02 18.21 -2.29
N SER A 89 -7.56 17.15 -1.64
CA SER A 89 -8.19 16.63 -0.41
C SER A 89 -8.11 17.61 0.74
N LEU A 90 -7.00 18.36 0.87
CA LEU A 90 -6.89 19.45 1.84
C LEU A 90 -7.85 20.59 1.51
N ALA A 91 -7.93 21.03 0.26
CA ALA A 91 -8.84 22.09 -0.18
C ALA A 91 -10.31 21.70 0.08
N LEU A 92 -10.70 20.48 -0.27
CA LEU A 92 -12.03 19.93 0.03
C LEU A 92 -12.26 19.81 1.54
N GLY A 93 -11.25 19.38 2.29
CA GLY A 93 -11.31 19.30 3.76
C GLY A 93 -11.58 20.67 4.40
N LEU A 94 -10.88 21.71 3.95
CA LEU A 94 -11.09 23.10 4.40
C LEU A 94 -12.49 23.60 4.01
N PHE A 95 -12.94 23.32 2.78
CA PHE A 95 -14.28 23.67 2.31
C PHE A 95 -15.38 23.02 3.16
N LEU A 96 -15.20 21.74 3.51
CA LEU A 96 -16.14 21.03 4.37
C LEU A 96 -16.00 21.40 5.86
N ASN A 97 -14.97 22.12 6.28
CA ASN A 97 -14.76 22.49 7.69
C ASN A 97 -15.52 23.75 8.15
N GLN A 98 -16.67 24.07 7.54
CA GLN A 98 -17.47 25.22 7.95
C GLN A 98 -18.63 24.80 8.87
N ASN A 99 -19.01 25.68 9.80
CA ASN A 99 -20.03 25.45 10.83
C ASN A 99 -21.47 25.68 10.33
N ILE A 100 -21.78 25.18 9.13
CA ILE A 100 -23.11 25.34 8.50
C ILE A 100 -23.83 23.99 8.51
N LEU A 101 -25.14 24.01 8.80
CA LEU A 101 -25.96 22.79 8.93
C LEU A 101 -26.00 21.95 7.64
N GLU A 102 -26.02 22.62 6.49
CA GLU A 102 -26.09 22.02 5.14
C GLU A 102 -24.82 21.21 4.78
N ILE A 103 -23.68 21.55 5.36
CA ILE A 103 -22.40 20.86 5.12
C ILE A 103 -22.39 19.45 5.72
N LYS A 104 -23.24 19.16 6.71
CA LYS A 104 -23.36 17.80 7.27
C LYS A 104 -23.81 16.79 6.21
N PHE A 105 -24.74 17.18 5.32
CA PHE A 105 -25.18 16.33 4.22
C PHE A 105 -24.08 16.20 3.15
N ALA A 106 -23.43 17.30 2.78
CA ALA A 106 -22.33 17.31 1.81
C ALA A 106 -21.16 16.41 2.25
N LYS A 107 -20.79 16.43 3.54
CA LYS A 107 -19.80 15.51 4.12
C LYS A 107 -20.20 14.04 3.93
N SER A 108 -21.42 13.68 4.31
CA SER A 108 -21.88 12.29 4.18
C SER A 108 -21.84 11.79 2.74
N LEU A 109 -22.29 12.61 1.78
CA LEU A 109 -22.26 12.25 0.36
C LEU A 109 -20.83 12.14 -0.19
N PHE A 110 -19.92 13.02 0.25
CA PHE A 110 -18.50 12.97 -0.12
C PHE A 110 -17.81 11.70 0.42
N PHE A 111 -18.11 11.29 1.64
CA PHE A 111 -17.51 10.10 2.25
C PHE A 111 -18.19 8.78 1.87
N PHE A 112 -19.41 8.83 1.32
CA PHE A 112 -20.17 7.64 0.94
C PHE A 112 -19.41 6.68 -0.01
N PRO A 113 -18.71 7.15 -1.07
CA PRO A 113 -17.98 6.26 -1.98
C PRO A 113 -16.85 5.47 -1.31
N PHE A 114 -16.28 5.97 -0.21
CA PHE A 114 -15.18 5.29 0.50
C PHE A 114 -15.64 4.03 1.22
N VAL A 115 -16.94 3.85 1.40
CA VAL A 115 -17.53 2.64 1.99
C VAL A 115 -17.75 1.55 0.93
N VAL A 116 -17.72 1.91 -0.36
CA VAL A 116 -17.90 0.98 -1.48
C VAL A 116 -16.58 0.26 -1.76
N SER A 117 -16.64 -1.07 -1.91
CA SER A 117 -15.47 -1.88 -2.26
C SER A 117 -14.88 -1.47 -3.62
N PRO A 118 -13.55 -1.39 -3.76
CA PRO A 118 -12.89 -1.14 -5.05
C PRO A 118 -13.35 -2.09 -6.17
N VAL A 119 -13.70 -3.34 -5.83
CA VAL A 119 -14.22 -4.32 -6.80
C VAL A 119 -15.56 -3.86 -7.37
N VAL A 120 -16.46 -3.36 -6.52
CA VAL A 120 -17.78 -2.86 -6.95
C VAL A 120 -17.62 -1.61 -7.80
N VAL A 121 -16.72 -0.71 -7.42
CA VAL A 121 -16.38 0.47 -8.23
C VAL A 121 -15.91 0.05 -9.61
N GLY A 122 -14.98 -0.91 -9.69
CA GLY A 122 -14.49 -1.45 -10.97
C GLY A 122 -15.59 -2.04 -11.85
N LEU A 123 -16.53 -2.78 -11.27
CA LEU A 123 -17.68 -3.33 -12.00
C LEU A 123 -18.60 -2.23 -12.54
N ILE A 124 -18.92 -1.22 -11.72
CA ILE A 124 -19.76 -0.09 -12.14
C ILE A 124 -19.12 0.63 -13.33
N PHE A 125 -17.82 0.93 -13.24
CA PHE A 125 -17.10 1.59 -14.33
C PHE A 125 -16.97 0.69 -15.57
N SER A 126 -16.81 -0.63 -15.41
CA SER A 126 -16.79 -1.57 -16.54
C SER A 126 -18.12 -1.62 -17.29
N TRP A 127 -19.25 -1.53 -16.58
CA TRP A 127 -20.57 -1.42 -17.21
C TRP A 127 -20.78 -0.04 -17.84
N PHE A 128 -20.33 1.03 -17.16
CA PHE A 128 -20.47 2.39 -17.65
C PHE A 128 -19.71 2.61 -18.96
N TYR A 129 -18.51 2.06 -19.08
CA TYR A 129 -17.68 2.11 -20.29
C TYR A 129 -17.94 0.94 -21.25
N ASN A 130 -19.03 0.18 -21.08
CA ASN A 130 -19.35 -0.90 -21.99
C ASN A 130 -19.92 -0.35 -23.32
N PRO A 131 -19.28 -0.57 -24.47
CA PRO A 131 -19.71 0.04 -25.74
C PRO A 131 -21.04 -0.49 -26.30
N LYS A 132 -21.61 -1.58 -25.74
CA LYS A 132 -22.90 -2.13 -26.17
C LYS A 132 -24.10 -1.66 -25.36
N TYR A 133 -23.90 -1.40 -24.06
CA TYR A 133 -25.00 -1.12 -23.12
C TYR A 133 -24.71 0.02 -22.13
N GLY A 134 -23.46 0.50 -22.09
CA GLY A 134 -23.02 1.66 -21.33
C GLY A 134 -23.12 2.94 -22.16
N LEU A 135 -22.25 3.92 -21.86
CA LEU A 135 -22.08 5.12 -22.67
C LEU A 135 -21.51 4.82 -24.06
#